data_AF-A0A954Q6J0-F1
#
_entry.id   AF-A0A954Q6J0-F1
#
_cell.length_a   1.000
_cell.length_b   1.000
_cell.length_c   1.000
_cell.angle_alpha   90.00
_cell.angle_beta   90.00
_cell.angle_gamma   90.00
#
_symmetry.space_group_name_H-M   'P 1'
#
loop_
_entity.id
_entity.type
_entity.pdbx_description
1 polymer ?
#
loop_
_entity_poly.entity_id
_entity_poly.type
_entity_poly.pdbx_seq_one_letter_code
_entity_poly.pdbx_strand_id
1 'polypeptide(L)' 'MRRNSRSLRIEQLEARWAMDAAMAGSVHLVPEGEGSPMADFQLRDINPASSRFGETVSPRDYLSQVSAWYFGHST' A
#
# COMPACT_ATOMS: atom_id res chain seq x y z
N MET A 1 28.02 -17.77 38.91
CA MET A 1 26.71 -17.67 38.21
C MET A 1 26.57 -16.23 37.70
N ARG A 2 26.86 -15.96 36.41
CA ARG A 2 26.87 -14.60 35.82
C ARG A 2 25.59 -14.37 35.01
N ARG A 3 24.78 -13.38 35.36
CA ARG A 3 23.59 -12.99 34.58
C ARG A 3 24.04 -12.07 33.45
N ASN A 4 23.87 -12.53 32.21
CA ASN A 4 24.21 -11.76 31.02
C ASN A 4 23.00 -10.90 30.63
N SER A 5 23.06 -9.60 30.87
CA SER A 5 22.00 -8.65 30.51
C SER A 5 22.13 -8.26 29.04
N ARG A 6 21.25 -8.79 28.18
CA ARG A 6 21.12 -8.36 26.78
C ARG A 6 20.31 -7.07 26.74
N SER A 7 20.93 -5.93 26.40
CA SER A 7 20.20 -4.68 26.13
C SER A 7 19.69 -4.67 24.70
N LEU A 8 18.39 -4.49 24.50
CA LEU A 8 17.81 -4.14 23.20
C LEU A 8 18.19 -2.70 22.87
N ARG A 9 18.93 -2.49 21.77
CA ARG A 9 19.10 -1.16 21.18
C ARG A 9 18.03 -0.97 20.12
N ILE A 10 17.21 0.07 20.29
CA ILE A 10 16.23 0.50 19.30
C ILE A 10 16.92 1.62 18.52
N GLU A 11 17.31 1.34 17.27
CA GLU A 11 17.81 2.35 16.35
C GLU A 11 16.66 2.83 15.48
N GLN A 12 16.56 4.15 15.30
CA GLN A 12 15.54 4.78 14.47
C GLN A 12 15.82 4.40 13.00
N LEU A 13 14.89 3.66 12.39
CA LEU A 13 14.98 3.25 11.00
C LEU A 13 14.64 4.45 10.12
N GLU A 14 15.63 5.02 9.44
CA GLU A 14 15.40 6.08 8.46
C GLU A 14 14.70 5.48 7.22
N ALA A 15 13.52 6.03 6.89
CA ALA A 15 12.73 5.59 5.76
C ALA A 15 13.53 5.77 4.45
N ARG A 16 13.86 4.67 3.79
CA ARG A 16 14.47 4.71 2.46
C ARG A 16 13.36 4.94 1.44
N TRP A 17 13.27 6.15 0.94
CA TRP A 17 12.34 6.53 -0.11
C TRP A 17 12.67 5.75 -1.39
N ALA A 18 11.84 4.76 -1.72
CA ALA A 18 11.75 4.25 -3.07
C ALA A 18 10.80 5.18 -3.85
N MET A 19 11.35 6.22 -4.47
CA MET A 19 10.62 7.11 -5.37
C MET A 19 11.36 7.18 -6.69
N ASP A 20 10.68 6.82 -7.79
CA ASP A 20 10.54 7.80 -8.85
C ASP A 20 9.24 7.57 -9.65
N ALA A 21 8.18 8.24 -9.20
CA ALA A 21 7.05 8.62 -10.04
C ALA A 21 6.43 9.86 -9.40
N ALA A 22 7.18 10.96 -9.45
CA ALA A 22 6.72 12.27 -9.02
C ALA A 22 5.54 12.72 -9.90
N MET A 23 4.32 12.52 -9.40
CA MET A 23 3.17 13.34 -9.79
C MET A 23 2.74 14.17 -8.59
N ALA A 24 2.79 15.49 -8.81
CA ALA A 24 2.63 16.56 -7.84
C ALA A 24 1.35 16.44 -7.01
N GLY A 25 1.53 16.21 -5.72
CA GLY A 25 0.49 16.37 -4.70
C GLY A 25 1.18 16.44 -3.35
N SER A 26 1.01 17.54 -2.63
CA SER A 26 1.60 17.85 -1.33
C SER A 26 1.85 16.59 -0.48
N VAL A 27 3.13 16.28 -0.27
CA VAL A 27 3.56 15.12 0.52
C VAL A 27 3.18 15.36 1.98
N HIS A 28 2.00 14.89 2.38
CA HIS A 28 1.70 14.67 3.78
C HIS A 28 2.55 13.48 4.20
N LEU A 29 3.56 13.72 5.03
CA LEU A 29 4.43 12.69 5.60
C LEU A 29 3.61 11.87 6.59
N VAL A 30 2.86 10.89 6.07
CA VAL A 30 2.08 10.00 6.91
C VAL A 30 3.02 8.91 7.44
N PRO A 31 3.13 8.71 8.76
CA PRO A 31 4.00 7.68 9.33
C PRO A 31 3.62 6.30 8.78
N GLU A 32 4.62 5.40 8.68
CA GLU A 32 4.40 4.02 8.26
C GLU A 32 3.31 3.36 9.13
N GLY A 33 2.13 3.12 8.55
CA GLY A 33 0.96 2.57 9.25
C GLY A 33 -0.29 3.45 9.18
N GLU A 34 -0.16 4.75 8.93
CA GLU A 34 -1.27 5.62 8.57
C GLU A 34 -1.21 5.87 7.06
N GLY A 35 -1.93 5.07 6.27
CA GLY A 35 -2.15 5.44 4.87
C GLY A 35 -3.21 6.53 4.82
N SER A 36 -3.00 7.59 4.03
CA SER A 36 -4.13 8.43 3.60
C SER A 36 -5.24 7.53 3.07
N PRO A 37 -6.52 7.74 3.43
CA PRO A 37 -7.60 6.89 2.97
C PRO A 37 -7.54 6.79 1.45
N MET A 38 -7.35 5.58 0.94
CA MET A 38 -7.29 5.35 -0.51
C MET A 38 -8.60 5.82 -1.11
N ALA A 39 -8.51 6.64 -2.16
CA ALA A 39 -9.70 7.12 -2.86
C ALA A 39 -10.56 5.92 -3.30
N ASP A 40 -11.86 5.98 -3.04
CA ASP A 40 -12.78 4.93 -3.49
C ASP A 40 -12.97 5.07 -5.00
N PHE A 41 -12.54 4.07 -5.75
CA PHE A 41 -12.74 3.97 -7.18
C PHE A 41 -13.33 2.61 -7.53
N GLN A 42 -13.94 2.52 -8.70
CA GLN A 42 -14.57 1.31 -9.19
C GLN A 42 -13.97 0.96 -10.55
N LEU A 43 -13.47 -0.26 -10.69
CA LEU A 43 -12.98 -0.79 -11.97
C LEU A 43 -13.85 -1.95 -12.41
N ARG A 44 -14.07 -2.06 -13.71
CA ARG A 44 -14.63 -3.28 -14.29
C ARG A 44 -13.54 -4.33 -14.37
N ASP A 45 -13.79 -5.52 -13.83
CA ASP A 45 -12.89 -6.65 -13.98
C ASP A 45 -12.89 -7.12 -15.44
N ILE A 46 -11.76 -6.90 -16.12
CA ILE A 46 -11.55 -7.31 -17.50
C ILE A 46 -10.65 -8.55 -17.61
N ASN A 47 -10.27 -9.18 -16.50
CA ASN A 47 -9.46 -10.39 -16.50
C ASN A 47 -10.36 -11.62 -16.75
N PRO A 48 -10.30 -12.26 -17.93
CA PRO A 48 -11.18 -13.38 -18.27
C PRO A 48 -10.92 -14.65 -17.44
N ALA A 49 -9.78 -14.74 -16.74
CA ALA A 49 -9.51 -15.82 -15.81
C ALA A 49 -10.10 -15.59 -14.41
N SER A 50 -10.67 -14.40 -14.15
CA SER A 50 -11.29 -14.07 -12.87
C SER A 50 -12.67 -14.72 -12.74
N SER A 51 -13.00 -15.20 -11.54
CA SER A 51 -14.36 -15.66 -11.23
C SER A 51 -15.39 -14.51 -11.19
N ARG A 52 -14.93 -13.26 -11.16
CA ARG A 52 -15.74 -12.03 -11.16
C ARG A 52 -15.66 -11.30 -12.49
N PHE A 53 -15.27 -11.99 -13.57
CA PHE A 53 -15.11 -11.38 -14.88
C PHE A 53 -16.35 -10.58 -15.30
N GLY A 54 -16.13 -9.31 -15.66
CA GLY A 54 -17.16 -8.38 -16.10
C GLY A 54 -17.89 -7.63 -14.99
N GLU A 55 -17.70 -8.01 -13.72
CA GLU A 55 -18.25 -7.30 -12.55
C GLU A 55 -17.47 -6.02 -12.26
N THR A 56 -18.11 -5.12 -11.51
CA THR A 56 -17.45 -3.92 -10.98
C THR A 56 -16.87 -4.22 -9.60
N VAL A 57 -15.59 -3.91 -9.40
CA VAL A 57 -14.86 -4.11 -8.14
C VAL A 57 -14.35 -2.79 -7.59
N SER A 58 -14.42 -2.62 -6.27
CA SER A 58 -13.88 -1.50 -5.50
C SER A 58 -12.87 -2.00 -4.47
N PRO A 59 -11.86 -1.18 -4.08
CA PRO A 59 -11.03 -1.45 -2.90
C PRO A 59 -11.85 -1.77 -1.64
N ARG A 60 -13.07 -1.26 -1.52
CA ARG A 60 -13.98 -1.52 -0.39
C ARG A 60 -14.52 -2.95 -0.35
N ASP A 61 -14.53 -3.66 -1.47
CA ASP A 61 -14.91 -5.07 -1.50
C ASP A 61 -13.88 -5.98 -0.79
N TYR A 62 -12.68 -5.43 -0.54
CA TYR A 62 -11.54 -6.12 0.06
C TYR A 62 -11.12 -5.48 1.40
N LEU A 63 -12.05 -4.86 2.12
CA LEU A 63 -11.78 -4.32 3.46
C LEU A 63 -11.21 -5.41 4.38
N SER A 64 -10.22 -5.04 5.19
CA SER A 64 -9.46 -5.95 6.06
C SER A 64 -8.65 -7.04 5.32
N GLN A 65 -8.44 -6.88 4.01
CA GLN A 65 -7.56 -7.73 3.21
C GLN A 65 -6.46 -6.89 2.55
N VAL A 66 -5.34 -7.52 2.23
CA VAL A 66 -4.29 -6.89 1.44
C VAL A 66 -4.67 -7.00 -0.03
N SER A 67 -4.71 -5.86 -0.74
CA SER A 67 -5.03 -5.80 -2.17
C SER A 67 -4.01 -4.92 -2.91
N ALA A 68 -3.77 -5.21 -4.19
CA ALA A 68 -2.88 -4.44 -5.05
C ALA A 68 -3.61 -4.06 -6.35
N TRP A 69 -3.40 -2.82 -6.79
CA TRP A 69 -4.06 -2.25 -7.96
C TRP A 69 -3.01 -1.66 -8.88
N TYR A 70 -3.05 -2.06 -10.15
CA TYR A 70 -2.08 -1.64 -11.17
C TYR A 70 -2.79 -0.76 -12.20
N PHE A 71 -2.31 0.47 -12.37
CA PHE A 71 -2.82 1.42 -13.37
C PHE A 71 -1.76 1.59 -14.46
N GLY A 72 -2.10 1.21 -15.68
CA GLY A 72 -1.26 1.44 -16.86
C GLY A 72 -1.74 2.67 -17.62
N HIS A 73 -0.80 3.49 -18.10
CA HIS A 73 -1.07 4.55 -19.06
C HIS A 73 -0.38 4.22 -20.37
N SER A 74 -1.09 4.37 -21.49
CA SER A 74 -0.51 4.35 -22.83
C SER A 74 -0.90 5.66 -23.50
N THR A 75 0.11 6.41 -23.95
CA THR A 75 -0.05 7.62 -24.79
C THR A 75 -0.34 7.26 -26.23
#